data_AF-A0ABD2JLV9-F1
#
_entry.id   AF-A0ABD2JLV9-F1
#
_cell.length_a   1.000
_cell.length_b   1.000
_cell.length_c   1.000
_cell.angle_alpha   90.00
_cell.angle_beta   90.00
_cell.angle_gamma   90.00
#
_symmetry.space_group_name_H-M   'P 1'
#
loop_
_entity.id
_entity.type
_entity.pdbx_description
1 polymer ?
#
loop_
_entity_poly.entity_id
_entity_poly.type
_entity_poly.pdbx_seq_one_letter_code
_entity_poly.pdbx_strand_id
1 'polypeptide(L)'
;MCLSRLGQIIYGGLALVTIVLICVSMFTDGWRKLNSSSNTTGTVMDFVDNPTVNMGLMFCRGPTMGVNGSASADGAAVAHNEKELVDVCKEWFLNKPDWEKFVVGAMVVSLVLACLAFIWNLVTFCACFCHSHVMKPLPGLAGLTAMCLAVALTVFYMKNQQYIPMMKEKQFDNTEEFRKFIQKLDNDGNHVGYSFYMGCGAAIVALANSVVGAFMVCLADKYL
;
A
#
# COMPACT_ATOMS: atom_id res chain seq x y z
N MET A 1 -22.17 -22.71 -23.25
CA MET A 1 -21.95 -21.25 -23.43
C MET A 1 -22.21 -20.42 -22.15
N CYS A 2 -23.19 -20.72 -21.30
CA CYS A 2 -23.49 -19.90 -20.11
C CYS A 2 -22.45 -19.99 -18.96
N LEU A 3 -21.80 -21.14 -18.76
CA LEU A 3 -20.79 -21.32 -17.70
C LEU A 3 -19.55 -20.43 -17.89
N SER A 4 -19.11 -20.19 -19.13
CA SER A 4 -17.97 -19.33 -19.43
C SER A 4 -18.24 -17.86 -19.12
N ARG A 5 -19.49 -17.39 -19.29
CA ARG A 5 -19.88 -16.00 -18.97
C ARG A 5 -19.90 -15.74 -17.47
N LEU A 6 -20.49 -16.65 -16.70
CA LEU A 6 -20.60 -16.48 -15.25
C LEU A 6 -19.22 -16.41 -14.59
N GLY A 7 -18.30 -17.29 -14.97
CA GLY A 7 -16.97 -17.27 -14.38
C GLY A 7 -16.08 -16.11 -14.86
N GLN A 8 -16.26 -15.59 -16.08
CA GLN A 8 -15.61 -14.34 -16.52
C GLN A 8 -16.10 -13.13 -15.73
N ILE A 9 -17.40 -13.09 -15.38
CA ILE A 9 -17.97 -12.03 -14.52
C ILE A 9 -17.38 -12.12 -13.12
N ILE A 10 -17.33 -13.32 -12.53
CA ILE A 10 -16.74 -13.54 -11.20
C ILE A 10 -15.25 -13.18 -11.20
N TYR A 11 -14.48 -13.66 -12.18
CA TYR A 11 -13.07 -13.35 -12.32
C TYR A 11 -12.82 -11.84 -12.50
N GLY A 12 -13.62 -11.19 -13.36
CA GLY A 12 -13.55 -9.75 -13.57
C GLY A 12 -13.87 -8.94 -12.32
N GLY A 13 -14.88 -9.36 -11.56
CA GLY A 13 -15.23 -8.74 -10.28
C GLY A 13 -14.09 -8.86 -9.26
N LEU A 14 -13.51 -10.05 -9.10
CA LEU A 14 -12.37 -10.26 -8.20
C LEU A 14 -11.14 -9.45 -8.65
N ALA A 15 -10.84 -9.42 -9.96
CA ALA A 15 -9.75 -8.62 -10.50
C ALA A 15 -9.94 -7.11 -10.20
N LEU A 16 -11.16 -6.59 -10.35
CA LEU A 16 -11.48 -5.21 -10.03
C LEU A 16 -11.31 -4.92 -8.54
N VAL A 17 -11.77 -5.81 -7.66
CA VAL A 17 -11.55 -5.68 -6.20
C VAL A 17 -10.05 -5.67 -5.88
N THR A 18 -9.26 -6.56 -6.51
CA THR A 18 -7.79 -6.56 -6.35
C THR A 18 -7.19 -5.21 -6.77
N ILE A 19 -7.54 -4.67 -7.93
CA ILE A 19 -7.04 -3.36 -8.40
C ILE A 19 -7.36 -2.27 -7.39
N VAL A 20 -8.61 -2.20 -6.91
CA VAL A 20 -9.04 -1.21 -5.93
C VAL A 20 -8.25 -1.35 -4.63
N LEU A 21 -8.07 -2.56 -4.11
CA LEU A 21 -7.31 -2.79 -2.88
C LEU A 21 -5.83 -2.44 -3.04
N ILE A 22 -5.21 -2.74 -4.19
CA ILE A 22 -3.83 -2.32 -4.48
C ILE A 22 -3.75 -0.79 -4.50
N CYS A 23 -4.64 -0.11 -5.22
CA CYS A 23 -4.67 1.34 -5.29
C CYS A 23 -4.87 1.96 -3.89
N VAL A 24 -5.85 1.49 -3.12
CA VAL A 24 -6.09 1.98 -1.75
C VAL A 24 -4.85 1.75 -0.89
N SER A 25 -4.26 0.57 -0.94
CA SER A 25 -3.04 0.26 -0.20
C SER A 25 -1.88 1.20 -0.60
N MET A 26 -1.68 1.47 -1.89
CA MET A 26 -0.58 2.33 -2.38
C MET A 26 -0.77 3.81 -2.05
N PHE A 27 -1.99 4.31 -2.21
CA PHE A 27 -2.29 5.74 -2.12
C PHE A 27 -2.79 6.19 -0.75
N THR A 28 -3.11 5.27 0.16
CA THR A 28 -3.59 5.61 1.50
C THR A 28 -2.45 5.59 2.52
N ASP A 29 -2.41 6.64 3.35
CA ASP A 29 -1.50 6.72 4.48
C ASP A 29 -1.84 5.65 5.54
N GLY A 30 -0.82 5.13 6.22
CA GLY A 30 -1.01 4.14 7.27
C GLY A 30 -0.47 2.77 6.90
N TRP A 31 0.73 2.73 6.33
CA TRP A 31 1.54 1.50 6.30
C TRP A 31 2.21 1.26 7.66
N ARG A 32 2.58 2.36 8.35
CA ARG A 32 3.13 2.34 9.71
C ARG A 32 2.29 3.24 10.61
N LYS A 33 2.02 2.78 11.82
CA LYS A 33 1.47 3.59 12.91
C LYS A 33 2.59 3.85 13.91
N LEU A 34 2.93 5.12 14.11
CA LEU A 34 3.73 5.54 15.25
C LEU A 34 2.75 6.06 16.29
N ASN A 35 2.61 5.37 17.42
CA ASN A 35 1.78 5.84 18.55
C ASN A 35 2.67 6.65 19.50
N SER A 36 2.33 7.90 19.78
CA SER A 36 3.05 8.74 20.75
C SER A 36 2.12 9.15 21.90
N SER A 37 1.85 8.23 22.83
CA SER A 37 1.00 8.54 23.99
C SER A 37 1.79 9.26 25.08
N SER A 38 2.03 10.57 24.95
CA SER A 38 2.64 11.38 26.03
C SER A 38 1.60 12.22 26.75
N ASN A 39 1.27 11.86 27.98
CA ASN A 39 0.49 12.68 28.90
C ASN A 39 1.43 13.54 29.76
N THR A 40 2.31 14.32 29.11
CA THR A 40 3.33 15.13 29.80
C THR A 40 3.07 16.60 29.51
N THR A 41 2.41 17.25 30.47
CA THR A 41 2.26 18.70 30.56
C THR A 41 3.64 19.35 30.63
N GLY A 42 4.14 19.82 29.50
CA GLY A 42 5.42 20.52 29.42
C GLY A 42 5.87 20.74 27.99
N THR A 43 5.30 21.75 27.34
CA THR A 43 5.93 22.53 26.27
C THR A 43 6.52 21.76 25.07
N VAL A 44 5.66 21.24 24.17
CA VAL A 44 5.73 21.44 22.70
C VAL A 44 4.29 21.30 22.16
N MET A 45 3.61 22.42 21.94
CA MET A 45 2.14 22.48 21.68
C MET A 45 1.72 22.24 20.22
N ASP A 46 2.47 21.49 19.41
CA ASP A 46 2.07 21.17 18.02
C ASP A 46 2.03 19.65 17.71
N PHE A 47 2.24 18.79 18.71
CA PHE A 47 2.20 17.31 18.56
C PHE A 47 1.21 16.60 19.51
N VAL A 48 0.46 17.33 20.34
CA VAL A 48 -0.27 16.76 21.48
C VAL A 48 -1.68 16.25 21.15
N ASP A 49 -2.30 16.69 20.04
CA ASP A 49 -3.74 16.41 19.84
C ASP A 49 -4.08 15.22 18.93
N ASN A 50 -3.12 14.49 18.36
CA ASN A 50 -3.41 13.19 17.73
C ASN A 50 -2.15 12.31 17.56
N PRO A 51 -1.91 11.29 18.40
CA PRO A 51 -0.60 10.66 18.49
C PRO A 51 -0.31 9.61 17.41
N THR A 52 -1.08 9.55 16.32
CA THR A 52 -0.86 8.58 15.25
C THR A 52 -0.35 9.24 13.97
N VAL A 53 0.98 9.28 13.82
CA VAL A 53 1.57 9.66 12.53
C VAL A 53 1.49 8.45 11.61
N ASN A 54 0.51 8.47 10.71
CA ASN A 54 0.35 7.47 9.67
C ASN A 54 1.32 7.79 8.53
N MET A 55 2.34 6.95 8.33
CA MET A 55 3.25 7.11 7.20
C MET A 55 2.72 6.32 6.00
N GLY A 56 2.55 7.00 4.87
CA GLY A 56 2.25 6.40 3.56
C GLY A 56 3.51 5.85 2.88
N LEU A 57 3.31 4.89 1.97
CA LEU A 57 4.39 4.32 1.18
C LEU A 57 4.79 5.24 0.01
N MET A 58 3.80 5.79 -0.70
CA MET A 58 3.98 6.70 -1.85
C MET A 58 3.74 8.17 -1.52
N PHE A 59 2.89 8.48 -0.52
CA PHE A 59 2.53 9.86 -0.23
C PHE A 59 3.56 10.50 0.70
N CYS A 60 4.17 11.58 0.20
CA CYS A 60 4.85 12.54 1.04
C CYS A 60 3.82 13.56 1.54
N ARG A 61 3.71 13.68 2.86
CA ARG A 61 3.00 14.78 3.48
C ARG A 61 4.04 15.86 3.76
N GLY A 62 3.98 16.97 3.02
CA GLY A 62 4.83 18.13 3.26
C GLY A 62 4.67 18.65 4.70
N PRO A 63 5.68 19.31 5.27
CA PRO A 63 5.65 19.81 6.64
C PRO A 63 4.78 21.06 6.75
N THR A 64 3.46 20.94 6.84
CA THR A 64 2.59 22.00 7.39
C THR A 64 1.26 21.43 7.92
N MET A 65 1.22 20.90 9.15
CA MET A 65 -0.02 20.78 9.97
C MET A 65 0.29 20.75 11.47
N GLY A 66 1.06 21.74 11.91
CA GLY A 66 1.46 22.03 13.28
C GLY A 66 2.28 23.33 13.30
N VAL A 67 1.95 24.25 12.41
CA VAL A 67 2.32 25.64 12.58
C VAL A 67 0.98 26.27 12.84
N ASN A 68 0.74 26.66 14.09
CA ASN A 68 -0.12 27.77 14.40
C ASN A 68 0.24 28.90 13.43
N GLY A 69 -0.48 28.95 12.31
CA GLY A 69 -0.55 30.11 11.45
C GLY A 69 -1.08 31.21 12.33
N SER A 70 -0.16 31.90 13.00
CA SER A 70 -0.38 33.28 13.39
C SER A 70 -0.89 33.94 12.13
N ALA A 71 -2.17 34.29 12.14
CA ALA A 71 -2.81 35.03 11.08
C ALA A 71 -2.04 36.34 10.89
N SER A 72 -0.99 36.34 10.08
CA SER A 72 -0.52 37.55 9.43
C SER A 72 -1.49 37.79 8.29
N ALA A 73 -2.42 38.68 8.59
CA ALA A 73 -3.31 39.30 7.63
C ALA A 73 -2.45 40.11 6.66
N ASP A 74 -1.99 39.48 5.59
CA ASP A 74 -1.69 40.17 4.35
C ASP A 74 -1.87 39.19 3.19
N GLY A 75 -2.95 39.42 2.45
CA GLY A 75 -3.33 38.63 1.28
C GLY A 75 -2.34 38.87 0.15
N ALA A 76 -1.31 38.03 0.07
CA ALA A 76 -0.51 37.89 -1.14
C ALA A 76 0.14 36.49 -1.22
N ALA A 77 -0.18 35.79 -2.31
CA ALA A 77 0.55 34.67 -2.90
C ALA A 77 0.60 33.31 -2.16
N VAL A 78 -0.39 32.46 -2.42
CA VAL A 78 -0.22 30.99 -2.37
C VAL A 78 -0.34 30.43 -3.78
N ALA A 79 0.57 30.83 -4.66
CA ALA A 79 0.74 30.27 -6.01
C ALA A 79 2.18 29.78 -6.26
N HIS A 80 3.06 29.82 -5.25
CA HIS A 80 4.46 29.38 -5.32
C HIS A 80 4.72 27.99 -4.72
N ASN A 81 3.73 27.36 -4.10
CA ASN A 81 3.96 26.21 -3.20
C ASN A 81 3.93 24.83 -3.88
N GLU A 82 3.52 24.71 -5.15
CA GLU A 82 3.46 23.40 -5.82
C GLU A 82 4.86 22.86 -6.13
N LYS A 83 5.75 23.71 -6.66
CA LYS A 83 7.14 23.30 -6.97
C LYS A 83 7.91 22.95 -5.70
N GLU A 84 7.75 23.74 -4.64
CA GLU A 84 8.39 23.48 -3.34
C GLU A 84 7.89 22.19 -2.69
N LEU A 85 6.58 21.92 -2.74
CA LEU A 85 6.02 20.66 -2.25
C LEU A 85 6.53 19.46 -3.06
N VAL A 86 6.58 19.59 -4.40
CA VAL A 86 7.12 18.56 -5.28
C VAL A 86 8.60 18.29 -4.98
N ASP A 87 9.39 19.33 -4.73
CA ASP A 87 10.82 19.20 -4.42
C ASP A 87 11.03 18.55 -3.04
N VAL A 88 10.28 18.96 -2.02
CA VAL A 88 10.30 18.32 -0.68
C VAL A 88 9.92 16.85 -0.77
N CYS A 89 8.89 16.52 -1.56
CA CYS A 89 8.44 15.15 -1.71
C CYS A 89 9.37 14.28 -2.55
N LYS A 90 10.01 14.89 -3.55
CA LYS A 90 11.07 14.26 -4.32
C LYS A 90 12.26 13.93 -3.42
N GLU A 91 12.70 14.87 -2.59
CA GLU A 91 13.81 14.65 -1.67
C GLU A 91 13.47 13.61 -0.60
N TRP A 92 12.26 13.65 -0.05
CA TRP A 92 11.77 12.63 0.87
C TRP A 92 11.76 11.23 0.25
N PHE A 93 11.27 11.09 -0.99
CA PHE A 93 11.25 9.81 -1.69
C PHE A 93 12.66 9.32 -2.03
N LEU A 94 13.56 10.22 -2.43
CA LEU A 94 14.95 9.89 -2.71
C LEU A 94 15.71 9.47 -1.46
N ASN A 95 15.40 10.09 -0.31
CA ASN A 95 16.02 9.79 0.98
C ASN A 95 15.42 8.54 1.66
N LYS A 96 14.39 7.91 1.09
CA LYS A 96 13.89 6.62 1.60
C LYS A 96 14.95 5.52 1.48
N PRO A 97 14.95 4.56 2.41
CA PRO A 97 15.82 3.40 2.29
C PRO A 97 15.45 2.57 1.06
N ASP A 98 16.46 2.00 0.39
CA ASP A 98 16.29 1.37 -0.93
C ASP A 98 15.33 0.18 -0.92
N TRP A 99 15.21 -0.51 0.21
CA TRP A 99 14.24 -1.60 0.36
C TRP A 99 12.79 -1.11 0.24
N GLU A 100 12.49 0.12 0.66
CA GLU A 100 11.14 0.69 0.57
C GLU A 100 10.82 1.10 -0.87
N LYS A 101 11.80 1.64 -1.60
CA LYS A 101 11.70 1.91 -3.04
C LYS A 101 11.45 0.62 -3.83
N PHE A 102 12.11 -0.47 -3.46
CA PHE A 102 11.86 -1.78 -4.05
C PHE A 102 10.41 -2.26 -3.82
N VAL A 103 9.89 -2.14 -2.60
CA VAL A 103 8.49 -2.51 -2.28
C VAL A 103 7.52 -1.68 -3.13
N VAL A 104 7.73 -0.37 -3.23
CA VAL A 104 6.93 0.52 -4.09
C VAL A 104 6.95 0.06 -5.54
N GLY A 105 8.13 -0.23 -6.09
CA GLY A 105 8.27 -0.74 -7.46
C GLY A 105 7.52 -2.05 -7.68
N ALA A 106 7.63 -3.01 -6.74
CA ALA A 106 6.93 -4.29 -6.82
C ALA A 106 5.40 -4.14 -6.76
N MET A 107 4.88 -3.19 -5.97
CA MET A 107 3.45 -2.87 -5.93
C MET A 107 2.96 -2.25 -7.24
N VAL A 108 3.71 -1.33 -7.84
CA VAL A 108 3.39 -0.73 -9.15
C VAL A 108 3.35 -1.80 -10.24
N VAL A 109 4.34 -2.70 -10.27
CA VAL A 109 4.36 -3.83 -11.22
C VAL A 109 3.13 -4.72 -11.02
N SER A 110 2.77 -5.01 -9.77
CA SER A 110 1.57 -5.79 -9.46
C SER A 110 0.28 -5.11 -9.95
N LEU A 111 0.18 -3.78 -9.80
CA LEU A 111 -0.96 -3.01 -10.30
C LEU A 111 -1.08 -3.09 -11.82
N VAL A 112 0.05 -2.95 -12.54
CA VAL A 112 0.07 -3.07 -14.01
C VAL A 112 -0.37 -4.46 -14.45
N LEU A 113 0.13 -5.52 -13.81
CA LEU A 113 -0.29 -6.90 -14.10
C LEU A 113 -1.78 -7.13 -13.83
N ALA A 114 -2.32 -6.58 -12.74
CA ALA A 114 -3.74 -6.65 -12.42
C ALA A 114 -4.60 -5.93 -13.47
N CYS A 115 -4.18 -4.74 -13.90
CA CYS A 115 -4.85 -3.99 -14.97
C CYS A 115 -4.82 -4.73 -16.31
N LEU A 116 -3.68 -5.32 -16.68
CA LEU A 116 -3.56 -6.15 -17.89
C LEU A 116 -4.48 -7.37 -17.82
N ALA A 117 -4.55 -8.05 -16.67
CA ALA A 117 -5.47 -9.18 -16.47
C ALA A 117 -6.94 -8.76 -16.62
N PHE A 118 -7.32 -7.60 -16.07
CA PHE A 118 -8.67 -7.07 -16.17
C PHE A 118 -9.04 -6.65 -17.61
N ILE A 119 -8.17 -5.91 -18.29
CA ILE A 119 -8.36 -5.53 -19.69
C ILE A 119 -8.46 -6.78 -20.56
N TRP A 120 -7.59 -7.77 -20.33
CA TRP A 120 -7.64 -9.04 -21.05
C TRP A 120 -8.96 -9.77 -20.81
N ASN A 121 -9.46 -9.78 -19.57
CA ASN A 121 -10.78 -10.34 -19.26
C ASN A 121 -11.90 -9.64 -20.05
N LEU A 122 -11.89 -8.31 -20.14
CA LEU A 122 -12.85 -7.54 -20.95
C LEU A 122 -12.75 -7.88 -22.45
N VAL A 123 -11.53 -7.97 -23.00
CA VAL A 123 -11.30 -8.36 -24.40
C VAL A 123 -11.87 -9.76 -24.65
N THR A 124 -11.61 -10.73 -23.77
CA THR A 124 -12.17 -12.09 -23.90
C THR A 124 -13.68 -12.15 -23.71
N PHE A 125 -14.27 -11.20 -22.98
CA PHE A 125 -15.71 -11.10 -22.83
C PHE A 125 -16.39 -10.51 -24.08
N CYS A 126 -15.73 -9.58 -24.78
CA CYS A 126 -16.22 -8.94 -26.00
C CYS A 126 -15.92 -9.76 -27.27
N ALA A 127 -14.78 -10.45 -27.33
CA ALA A 127 -14.34 -11.26 -28.47
C ALA A 127 -15.03 -12.64 -28.49
N CYS A 128 -16.36 -12.66 -28.60
CA CYS A 128 -17.22 -13.84 -28.49
C CYS A 128 -17.10 -14.87 -29.63
N PHE A 129 -16.16 -14.73 -30.57
CA PHE A 129 -16.17 -15.53 -31.80
C PHE A 129 -14.86 -16.23 -32.19
N CYS A 130 -13.74 -16.09 -31.47
CA CYS A 130 -12.50 -16.74 -31.90
C CYS A 130 -11.56 -17.17 -30.76
N HIS A 131 -11.30 -18.48 -30.74
CA HIS A 131 -10.10 -19.17 -30.27
C HIS A 131 -9.93 -19.48 -28.77
N SER A 132 -9.95 -20.78 -28.44
CA SER A 132 -9.78 -21.38 -27.10
C SER A 132 -8.47 -20.98 -26.39
N HIS A 133 -7.41 -20.62 -27.13
CA HIS A 133 -6.11 -20.27 -26.53
C HIS A 133 -6.05 -18.91 -25.82
N VAL A 134 -7.03 -18.02 -26.02
CA VAL A 134 -6.99 -16.66 -25.45
C VAL A 134 -7.26 -16.65 -23.93
N MET A 135 -7.82 -17.74 -23.37
CA MET A 135 -8.20 -17.83 -21.95
C MET A 135 -7.05 -18.27 -21.02
N LYS A 136 -6.02 -18.93 -21.56
CA LYS A 136 -4.91 -19.52 -20.79
C LYS A 136 -4.04 -18.52 -20.00
N PRO A 137 -3.78 -17.26 -20.44
CA PRO A 137 -2.91 -16.36 -19.68
C PRO A 137 -3.56 -15.72 -18.45
N LEU A 138 -4.90 -15.69 -18.34
CA LEU A 138 -5.63 -15.06 -17.23
C LEU A 138 -5.22 -15.57 -15.83
N PRO A 139 -5.24 -16.89 -15.55
CA PRO A 139 -4.79 -17.38 -14.25
C PRO A 139 -3.30 -17.10 -14.01
N GLY A 140 -2.46 -17.14 -15.06
CA GLY A 140 -1.04 -16.82 -14.95
C GLY A 140 -0.79 -15.38 -14.52
N LEU A 141 -1.50 -14.41 -15.09
CA LEU A 141 -1.37 -12.99 -14.74
C LEU A 141 -1.85 -12.70 -13.32
N ALA A 142 -2.96 -13.30 -12.89
CA ALA A 142 -3.46 -13.17 -11.52
C ALA A 142 -2.51 -13.83 -10.50
N GLY A 143 -1.97 -15.00 -10.80
CA GLY A 143 -0.98 -15.68 -9.98
C GLY A 143 0.31 -14.88 -9.84
N LEU A 144 0.82 -14.31 -10.94
CA LEU A 144 2.01 -13.46 -10.92
C LEU A 144 1.77 -12.18 -10.09
N THR A 145 0.59 -11.58 -10.21
CA THR A 145 0.18 -10.43 -9.37
C THR A 145 0.21 -10.80 -7.89
N ALA A 146 -0.37 -11.95 -7.52
CA ALA A 146 -0.38 -12.41 -6.14
C ALA A 146 1.04 -12.67 -5.61
N MET A 147 1.92 -13.26 -6.43
CA MET A 147 3.32 -13.49 -6.06
C MET A 147 4.09 -12.18 -5.87
N CYS A 148 3.97 -11.22 -6.79
CA CYS A 148 4.64 -9.93 -6.66
C CYS A 148 4.17 -9.16 -5.42
N LEU A 149 2.86 -9.16 -5.13
CA LEU A 149 2.32 -8.57 -3.90
C LEU A 149 2.82 -9.29 -2.65
N ALA A 150 2.82 -10.62 -2.63
CA ALA A 150 3.31 -11.39 -1.49
C ALA A 150 4.79 -11.04 -1.18
N VAL A 151 5.64 -11.01 -2.21
CA VAL A 151 7.06 -10.61 -2.05
C VAL A 151 7.17 -9.19 -1.51
N ALA A 152 6.42 -8.22 -2.07
CA ALA A 152 6.44 -6.84 -1.61
C ALA A 152 6.04 -6.71 -0.13
N LEU A 153 4.96 -7.38 0.27
CA LEU A 153 4.42 -7.35 1.63
C LEU A 153 5.35 -8.06 2.63
N THR A 154 5.93 -9.21 2.25
CA THR A 154 6.89 -9.93 3.11
C THR A 154 8.15 -9.11 3.34
N VAL A 155 8.72 -8.53 2.28
CA VAL A 155 9.92 -7.67 2.40
C VAL A 155 9.61 -6.46 3.28
N PHE A 156 8.45 -5.81 3.07
CA PHE A 156 8.01 -4.71 3.92
C PHE A 156 7.90 -5.15 5.38
N TYR A 157 7.21 -6.26 5.66
CA TYR A 157 7.00 -6.75 7.02
C TYR A 157 8.31 -7.05 7.73
N MET A 158 9.21 -7.82 7.10
CA MET A 158 10.50 -8.19 7.71
C MET A 158 11.39 -6.98 7.96
N LYS A 159 11.51 -6.07 6.98
CA LYS A 159 12.37 -4.88 7.12
C LYS A 159 11.77 -3.85 8.06
N ASN A 160 10.45 -3.71 8.09
CA ASN A 160 9.76 -2.82 9.03
C ASN A 160 9.97 -3.26 10.48
N GLN A 161 9.91 -4.56 10.77
CA GLN A 161 10.20 -5.10 12.10
C GLN A 161 11.66 -4.82 12.54
N GLN A 162 12.61 -4.80 11.61
CA GLN A 162 14.03 -4.56 11.89
C GLN A 162 14.41 -3.07 11.99
N TYR A 163 13.69 -2.17 11.31
CA TYR A 163 14.07 -0.76 11.20
C TYR A 163 13.67 0.09 12.41
N ILE A 164 12.54 -0.24 13.06
CA ILE A 164 12.04 0.45 14.26
C ILE A 164 13.01 0.37 15.45
N PRO A 165 13.59 -0.80 15.81
CA PRO A 165 14.53 -0.86 16.93
C PRO A 165 15.86 -0.12 16.66
N MET A 166 16.30 -0.02 15.41
CA MET A 166 17.55 0.69 15.05
C MET A 166 17.42 2.22 15.10
N MET A 167 16.26 2.78 14.77
CA MET A 167 15.99 4.23 14.91
C MET A 167 15.86 4.63 16.40
N LYS A 168 15.36 3.71 17.23
CA LYS A 168 15.18 3.86 18.69
C LYS A 168 16.52 3.95 19.43
N GLU A 169 17.59 3.32 18.92
CA GLU A 169 18.93 3.37 19.52
C GLU A 169 19.72 4.63 19.14
N LYS A 170 19.57 5.15 17.92
CA LYS A 170 20.34 6.30 17.43
C LYS A 170 19.85 7.67 17.92
N GLN A 171 18.61 7.78 18.40
CA GLN A 171 17.98 9.08 18.71
C GLN A 171 17.92 9.42 20.21
N PHE A 172 18.26 8.49 21.12
CA PHE A 172 18.05 8.70 22.56
C PHE A 172 19.23 8.27 23.42
N ASP A 173 20.22 9.16 23.48
CA ASP A 173 21.16 9.20 24.59
C ASP A 173 20.66 10.22 25.62
N ASN A 174 20.67 9.83 26.89
CA ASN A 174 20.26 10.59 28.09
C ASN A 174 18.75 10.74 28.37
N THR A 175 18.13 9.72 28.98
CA THR A 175 17.34 9.80 30.24
C THR A 175 16.67 8.44 30.53
N GLU A 176 16.82 7.91 31.74
CA GLU A 176 16.26 6.61 32.18
C GLU A 176 14.72 6.52 32.07
N GLU A 177 14.02 7.64 32.26
CA GLU A 177 12.57 7.72 32.12
C GLU A 177 12.09 7.54 30.68
N PHE A 178 12.82 8.09 29.71
CA PHE A 178 12.50 7.91 28.30
C PHE A 178 12.68 6.44 27.88
N ARG A 179 13.67 5.74 28.47
CA ARG A 179 13.86 4.30 28.25
C ARG A 179 12.65 3.48 28.70
N LYS A 180 12.05 3.82 29.86
CA LYS A 180 10.82 3.19 30.37
C LYS A 180 9.60 3.51 29.52
N PHE A 181 9.50 4.73 28.99
CA PHE A 181 8.46 5.14 28.04
C PHE A 181 8.49 4.31 26.75
N ILE A 182 9.70 4.17 26.20
CA ILE A 182 10.00 3.38 25.02
C ILE A 182 9.75 1.87 25.22
N GLN A 183 9.95 1.35 26.43
CA GLN A 183 9.64 -0.03 26.79
C GLN A 183 8.13 -0.27 26.92
N LYS A 184 7.37 0.75 27.32
CA LYS A 184 5.90 0.71 27.36
C LYS A 184 5.28 0.74 25.95
N LEU A 185 5.87 1.54 25.05
CA LEU A 185 5.56 1.54 23.61
C LEU A 185 5.84 0.19 22.94
N ASP A 186 6.87 -0.52 23.41
CA ASP A 186 7.23 -1.88 22.97
C ASP A 186 6.14 -2.90 23.34
N ASN A 187 5.58 -2.77 24.55
CA ASN A 187 4.51 -3.64 25.06
C ASN A 187 3.15 -3.41 24.39
N ASP A 188 2.89 -2.21 23.85
CA ASP A 188 1.65 -1.90 23.13
C ASP A 188 1.66 -2.37 21.66
N GLY A 189 2.75 -3.02 21.21
CA GLY A 189 2.77 -3.80 19.98
C GLY A 189 3.05 -2.96 18.72
N ASN A 190 4.04 -3.42 17.95
CA ASN A 190 4.35 -2.90 16.62
C ASN A 190 3.18 -3.14 15.65
N HIS A 191 2.25 -2.19 15.59
CA HIS A 191 1.08 -2.32 14.74
C HIS A 191 1.39 -1.89 13.30
N VAL A 192 1.44 -2.86 12.39
CA VAL A 192 1.30 -2.61 10.95
C VAL A 192 0.01 -1.83 10.70
N GLY A 193 0.09 -0.82 9.84
CA GLY A 193 -1.06 0.07 9.62
C GLY A 193 -2.11 -0.55 8.68
N TYR A 194 -3.25 0.12 8.56
CA TYR A 194 -4.40 -0.36 7.79
C TYR A 194 -4.06 -0.62 6.30
N SER A 195 -3.25 0.23 5.68
CA SER A 195 -2.87 0.09 4.27
C SER A 195 -2.10 -1.20 3.98
N PHE A 196 -1.34 -1.70 4.96
CA PHE A 196 -0.68 -3.02 4.87
C PHE A 196 -1.70 -4.15 4.80
N TYR A 197 -2.74 -4.11 5.65
CA TYR A 197 -3.82 -5.11 5.62
C TYR A 197 -4.63 -5.06 4.33
N MET A 198 -4.83 -3.87 3.75
CA MET A 198 -5.44 -3.73 2.42
C MET A 198 -4.58 -4.39 1.33
N GLY A 199 -3.26 -4.26 1.42
CA GLY A 199 -2.31 -4.97 0.55
C GLY A 199 -2.38 -6.49 0.72
N CYS A 200 -2.42 -6.99 1.95
CA CYS A 200 -2.62 -8.42 2.24
C CYS A 200 -3.96 -8.93 1.69
N GLY A 201 -5.03 -8.15 1.85
CA GLY A 201 -6.33 -8.42 1.24
C GLY A 201 -6.24 -8.52 -0.27
N ALA A 202 -5.55 -7.58 -0.92
CA ALA A 202 -5.31 -7.61 -2.36
C ALA A 202 -4.59 -8.89 -2.80
N ALA A 203 -3.57 -9.33 -2.06
CA ALA A 203 -2.81 -10.54 -2.36
C ALA A 203 -3.68 -11.81 -2.25
N ILE A 204 -4.52 -11.91 -1.20
CA ILE A 204 -5.43 -13.04 -1.00
C ILE A 204 -6.48 -13.07 -2.12
N VAL A 205 -7.09 -11.93 -2.44
CA VAL A 205 -8.08 -11.84 -3.53
C VAL A 205 -7.44 -12.16 -4.88
N ALA A 206 -6.21 -11.71 -5.13
CA ALA A 206 -5.48 -12.05 -6.35
C ALA A 206 -5.21 -13.55 -6.46
N LEU A 207 -4.83 -14.21 -5.36
CA LEU A 207 -4.62 -15.66 -5.30
C LEU A 207 -5.92 -16.42 -5.53
N ALA A 208 -7.02 -16.01 -4.89
CA ALA A 208 -8.33 -16.58 -5.12
C ALA A 208 -8.76 -16.42 -6.60
N ASN A 209 -8.49 -15.25 -7.19
CA ASN A 209 -8.78 -15.00 -8.59
C ASN A 209 -7.95 -15.88 -9.54
N SER A 210 -6.68 -16.16 -9.19
CA SER A 210 -5.85 -17.13 -9.91
C SER A 210 -6.45 -18.54 -9.89
N VAL A 211 -6.97 -18.97 -8.74
CA VAL A 211 -7.62 -20.28 -8.59
C VAL A 211 -8.91 -20.35 -9.41
N VAL A 212 -9.75 -19.32 -9.34
CA VAL A 212 -10.97 -19.21 -10.17
C VAL A 212 -10.63 -19.26 -11.66
N GLY A 213 -9.60 -18.52 -12.08
CA GLY A 213 -9.11 -18.55 -13.46
C GLY A 213 -8.62 -19.95 -13.89
N ALA A 214 -7.93 -20.68 -13.00
CA ALA A 214 -7.45 -22.03 -13.29
C ALA A 214 -8.62 -23.02 -13.44
N PHE A 215 -9.61 -22.95 -12.55
CA PHE A 215 -10.84 -23.74 -12.67
C PHE A 215 -11.58 -23.44 -13.97
N MET A 216 -11.65 -22.17 -14.37
CA MET A 216 -12.27 -21.75 -15.62
C MET A 216 -11.58 -22.35 -16.86
N VAL A 217 -10.25 -22.35 -16.89
CA VAL A 217 -9.48 -22.98 -17.97
C VAL A 217 -9.70 -24.49 -17.99
N CYS A 218 -9.66 -25.16 -16.84
CA CYS A 218 -9.90 -26.61 -16.75
C CYS A 218 -11.32 -27.01 -17.20
N LEU A 219 -12.33 -26.19 -16.88
CA LEU A 219 -13.71 -26.42 -17.33
C LEU A 219 -13.87 -26.13 -18.83
N ALA A 220 -13.18 -25.11 -19.36
CA ALA A 220 -13.19 -24.83 -20.78
C ALA A 220 -12.57 -25.97 -21.60
N ASP A 221 -11.47 -26.59 -21.13
CA ASP A 221 -10.82 -27.70 -21.84
C ASP A 221 -11.63 -29.02 -21.80
N LYS A 222 -12.52 -29.22 -20.82
CA LYS A 222 -13.31 -30.46 -20.67
C LYS A 222 -14.69 -30.42 -21.34
N TYR A 223 -15.29 -29.24 -21.46
CA TYR A 223 -16.70 -29.07 -21.85
C TYR A 223 -16.90 -28.30 -23.16
N LEU A 224 -15.82 -28.00 -23.89
CA LEU A 224 -15.80 -27.23 -25.13
C LEU A 224 -14.90 -27.95 -26.14
#